data_AF-A0A7Y3GN34-F1
#
_entry.id   AF-A0A7Y3GN34-F1
#
_cell.length_a   1.000
_cell.length_b   1.000
_cell.length_c   1.000
_cell.angle_alpha   90.00
_cell.angle_beta   90.00
_cell.angle_gamma   90.00
#
_symmetry.space_group_name_H-M   'P 1'
#
loop_
_entity.id
_entity.type
_entity.pdbx_description
1 polymer ?
#
loop_
_entity_poly.entity_id
_entity_poly.type
_entity_poly.pdbx_seq_one_letter_code
_entity_poly.pdbx_strand_id
1 'polypeptide(L)'
;MNEPRWTKDELIAYILLFAAHSDFRESNHERNVIISRVDRHTFQKIHDEFSDDNDYQSIQKIISELKAQKYTKEDLDALHSDIRVLFHSDGSFDAVEKGMYTFLKRLFE
;
A
#
# COMPACT_ATOMS: atom_id res chain seq x y z
N MET A 1 2.88 -21.94 10.32
CA MET A 1 2.15 -21.01 9.44
C MET A 1 1.98 -19.74 10.25
N ASN A 2 2.46 -18.59 9.79
CA ASN A 2 2.22 -17.33 10.48
C ASN A 2 0.77 -16.94 10.22
N GLU A 3 0.02 -16.68 11.28
CA GLU A 3 -1.32 -16.11 11.18
C GLU A 3 -1.19 -14.66 10.70
N PRO A 4 -2.07 -14.20 9.79
CA PRO A 4 -2.03 -12.82 9.32
C PRO A 4 -2.32 -11.87 10.49
N ARG A 5 -1.45 -10.88 10.67
CA ARG A 5 -1.62 -9.84 11.70
C ARG A 5 -2.69 -8.84 11.30
N TRP A 6 -2.89 -8.65 10.00
CA TRP A 6 -3.81 -7.68 9.45
C TRP A 6 -4.99 -8.33 8.73
N THR A 7 -6.07 -7.59 8.62
CA THR A 7 -7.10 -7.86 7.61
C THR A 7 -6.57 -7.55 6.19
N LYS A 8 -7.31 -7.95 5.16
CA LYS A 8 -6.98 -7.56 3.77
C LYS A 8 -7.01 -6.05 3.59
N ASP A 9 -8.00 -5.37 4.17
CA ASP A 9 -8.13 -3.92 4.07
C ASP A 9 -6.97 -3.21 4.78
N GLU A 10 -6.56 -3.69 5.94
CA GLU A 10 -5.40 -3.16 6.68
C GLU A 10 -4.10 -3.32 5.88
N LEU A 11 -3.88 -4.46 5.22
CA LEU A 11 -2.74 -4.67 4.35
C LEU A 11 -2.79 -3.76 3.11
N ILE A 12 -3.95 -3.61 2.48
CA ILE A 12 -4.15 -2.70 1.34
C ILE A 12 -3.82 -1.27 1.75
N ALA A 13 -4.35 -0.81 2.89
CA ALA A 13 -4.04 0.52 3.43
C ALA A 13 -2.53 0.72 3.61
N TYR A 14 -1.84 -0.26 4.20
CA TYR A 14 -0.41 -0.21 4.45
C TYR A 14 0.40 -0.11 3.15
N ILE A 15 0.05 -0.91 2.14
CA ILE A 15 0.72 -0.89 0.82
C ILE A 15 0.47 0.43 0.10
N LEU A 16 -0.75 0.97 0.15
CA LEU A 16 -1.06 2.25 -0.47
C LEU A 16 -0.35 3.42 0.23
N LEU A 17 -0.19 3.37 1.55
CA LEU A 17 0.62 4.34 2.29
C LEU A 17 2.10 4.27 1.90
N PHE A 18 2.66 3.07 1.80
CA PHE A 18 4.02 2.87 1.33
C PHE A 18 4.20 3.39 -0.11
N ALA A 19 3.21 3.18 -0.97
CA ALA A 19 3.20 3.71 -2.33
C ALA A 19 3.16 5.25 -2.36
N ALA A 20 2.24 5.86 -1.61
CA ALA A 20 2.12 7.31 -1.48
C ALA A 20 3.41 7.95 -0.95
N HIS A 21 4.07 7.31 0.02
CA HIS A 21 5.31 7.83 0.62
C HIS A 21 6.56 7.77 -0.30
N SER A 22 6.40 7.39 -1.57
CA SER A 22 7.53 7.14 -2.49
C SER A 22 8.44 8.35 -2.77
N ASP A 23 7.92 9.57 -2.62
CA ASP A 23 8.65 10.84 -2.76
C ASP A 23 8.86 11.56 -1.41
N PHE A 24 8.64 10.85 -0.29
CA PHE A 24 8.57 11.38 1.09
C PHE A 24 7.46 12.40 1.33
N ARG A 25 6.46 12.48 0.44
CA ARG A 25 5.27 13.31 0.62
C ARG A 25 4.05 12.43 0.56
N GLU A 26 3.00 12.88 1.22
CA GLU A 26 1.67 12.26 1.11
C GLU A 26 0.72 13.43 0.95
N SER A 27 0.05 13.50 -0.19
CA SER A 27 -0.91 14.54 -0.50
C SER A 27 -2.28 14.24 0.13
N ASN A 28 -3.11 15.28 0.27
CA ASN A 28 -4.49 15.08 0.72
C ASN A 28 -5.33 14.30 -0.29
N HIS A 29 -4.98 14.32 -1.59
CA HIS A 29 -5.68 13.55 -2.62
C HIS A 29 -5.42 12.06 -2.46
N GLU A 30 -4.16 11.68 -2.25
CA GLU A 30 -3.78 10.29 -1.99
C GLU A 30 -4.41 9.76 -0.70
N ARG A 31 -4.36 10.54 0.39
CA ARG A 31 -5.08 10.20 1.64
C ARG A 31 -6.56 9.91 1.39
N ASN A 32 -7.22 10.76 0.61
CA ASN A 32 -8.64 10.58 0.30
C ASN A 32 -8.88 9.33 -0.54
N VAL A 33 -7.98 8.97 -1.46
CA VAL A 33 -8.06 7.70 -2.19
C VAL A 33 -7.96 6.52 -1.23
N ILE A 34 -6.99 6.52 -0.31
CA ILE A 34 -6.82 5.44 0.66
C ILE A 34 -8.06 5.34 1.56
N ILE A 35 -8.56 6.44 2.10
CA ILE A 35 -9.79 6.50 2.92
C ILE A 35 -11.06 6.13 2.12
N SER A 36 -11.06 6.29 0.80
CA SER A 36 -12.18 5.81 -0.03
C SER A 36 -12.15 4.29 -0.21
N ARG A 37 -10.97 3.69 -0.06
CA ARG A 37 -10.74 2.25 -0.22
C ARG A 37 -10.91 1.48 1.08
N VAL A 38 -10.45 2.08 2.18
CA VAL A 38 -10.56 1.55 3.54
C VAL A 38 -11.28 2.56 4.42
N ASP A 39 -12.09 2.12 5.37
CA ASP A 39 -12.76 3.06 6.26
C ASP A 39 -11.75 3.90 7.06
N ARG A 40 -12.20 5.07 7.55
CA ARG A 40 -11.33 6.01 8.25
C ARG A 40 -10.63 5.41 9.48
N HIS A 41 -11.29 4.50 10.19
CA HIS A 41 -10.69 3.89 11.38
C HIS A 41 -9.55 2.94 10.99
N THR A 42 -9.75 2.12 9.95
CA THR A 42 -8.70 1.27 9.37
C THR A 42 -7.52 2.11 8.85
N PHE A 43 -7.81 3.20 8.13
CA PHE A 43 -6.78 4.13 7.66
C PHE A 43 -5.94 4.66 8.83
N GLN A 44 -6.58 5.24 9.85
CA GLN A 44 -5.86 5.88 10.95
C GLN A 44 -4.97 4.88 11.70
N LYS A 45 -5.52 3.70 12.04
CA LYS A 45 -4.77 2.64 12.73
C LYS A 45 -3.50 2.26 11.98
N ILE A 46 -3.61 2.10 10.67
CA ILE A 46 -2.49 1.65 9.83
C ILE A 46 -1.52 2.79 9.53
N HIS A 47 -2.01 4.03 9.40
CA HIS A 47 -1.18 5.22 9.25
C HIS A 47 -0.29 5.44 10.47
N ASP A 48 -0.87 5.33 11.68
CA ASP A 48 -0.12 5.44 12.94
C ASP A 48 1.00 4.39 12.99
N GLU A 49 0.67 3.12 12.68
CA GLU A 49 1.68 2.05 12.64
C GLU A 49 2.76 2.30 11.58
N PHE A 50 2.37 2.68 10.36
CA PHE A 50 3.30 2.96 9.26
C PHE A 50 4.26 4.10 9.58
N SER A 51 3.79 5.13 10.29
CA SER A 51 4.59 6.31 10.65
C SER A 51 5.78 6.00 11.57
N ASP A 52 5.70 4.87 12.29
CA ASP A 52 6.76 4.38 13.19
C ASP A 52 7.76 3.44 12.49
N ASP A 53 7.49 3.02 11.23
CA ASP A 53 8.31 2.07 10.49
C ASP A 53 9.26 2.75 9.49
N ASN A 54 10.46 2.20 9.35
CA ASN A 54 11.34 2.52 8.22
C ASN A 54 11.06 1.61 7.00
N ASP A 55 11.62 1.96 5.85
CA ASP A 55 11.43 1.22 4.59
C ASP A 55 11.70 -0.29 4.72
N TYR A 56 12.77 -0.68 5.42
CA TYR A 56 13.10 -2.08 5.59
C TYR A 56 12.02 -2.82 6.39
N GLN A 57 11.53 -2.23 7.48
CA GLN A 57 10.44 -2.80 8.28
C GLN A 57 9.16 -2.90 7.46
N SER A 58 8.81 -1.84 6.73
CA SER A 58 7.64 -1.81 5.85
C SER A 58 7.67 -2.90 4.79
N ILE A 59 8.80 -3.07 4.10
CA ILE A 59 8.98 -4.11 3.09
C ILE A 59 8.82 -5.51 3.72
N GLN A 60 9.42 -5.76 4.89
CA GLN A 60 9.30 -7.06 5.55
C GLN A 60 7.84 -7.37 5.96
N LYS A 61 7.10 -6.38 6.48
CA LYS A 61 5.70 -6.54 6.85
C LYS A 61 4.83 -6.86 5.62
N ILE A 62 5.00 -6.11 4.53
CA ILE A 62 4.26 -6.34 3.27
C ILE A 62 4.51 -7.77 2.76
N ILE A 63 5.77 -8.21 2.67
CA ILE A 63 6.10 -9.57 2.21
C ILE A 63 5.50 -10.64 3.13
N SER A 64 5.59 -10.45 4.45
CA SER A 64 5.09 -11.42 5.43
C SER A 64 3.57 -11.57 5.33
N GLU A 65 2.84 -10.46 5.26
CA GLU A 65 1.38 -10.45 5.23
C GLU A 65 0.82 -10.94 3.90
N LEU A 66 1.43 -10.61 2.77
CA LEU A 66 1.05 -11.17 1.46
C LEU A 66 1.15 -12.72 1.47
N LYS A 67 2.22 -13.26 2.07
CA LYS A 67 2.41 -14.71 2.21
C LYS A 67 1.41 -15.33 3.18
N ALA A 68 1.14 -14.68 4.32
CA ALA A 68 0.21 -15.18 5.33
C ALA A 68 -1.24 -15.20 4.83
N GLN A 69 -1.65 -14.16 4.11
CA GLN A 69 -3.01 -14.00 3.58
C GLN A 69 -3.26 -14.75 2.26
N LYS A 70 -2.23 -15.38 1.67
CA LYS A 70 -2.33 -16.20 0.45
C LYS A 70 -3.02 -15.46 -0.70
N TYR A 71 -2.54 -14.25 -1.01
CA TYR A 71 -3.09 -13.42 -2.08
C TYR A 71 -3.16 -14.21 -3.40
N THR A 72 -4.35 -14.21 -3.99
CA THR A 72 -4.56 -14.81 -5.32
C THR A 72 -4.14 -13.84 -6.41
N LYS A 73 -4.06 -14.32 -7.64
CA LYS A 73 -3.83 -13.45 -8.79
C LYS A 73 -4.87 -12.34 -8.91
N GLU A 74 -6.13 -12.65 -8.62
CA GLU A 74 -7.24 -11.69 -8.65
C GLU A 74 -7.08 -10.61 -7.56
N ASP A 75 -6.65 -10.99 -6.35
CA ASP A 75 -6.35 -10.05 -5.28
C ASP A 75 -5.19 -9.10 -5.68
N LEU A 76 -4.15 -9.64 -6.31
CA LEU A 76 -3.00 -8.87 -6.80
C LEU A 76 -3.38 -7.92 -7.95
N ASP A 77 -4.23 -8.37 -8.88
CA ASP A 77 -4.74 -7.54 -9.97
C ASP A 77 -5.58 -6.36 -9.42
N ALA A 78 -6.40 -6.61 -8.40
CA ALA A 78 -7.13 -5.56 -7.70
C ALA A 78 -6.20 -4.57 -6.98
N LEU A 79 -5.18 -5.08 -6.27
CA LEU A 79 -4.18 -4.24 -5.60
C LEU A 79 -3.40 -3.38 -6.60
N HIS A 80 -3.03 -3.93 -7.76
CA HIS A 80 -2.41 -3.16 -8.83
C HIS A 80 -3.30 -2.06 -9.38
N SER A 81 -4.61 -2.30 -9.47
CA SER A 81 -5.59 -1.29 -9.84
C SER A 81 -5.62 -0.16 -8.81
N ASP A 82 -5.69 -0.51 -7.53
CA ASP A 82 -5.74 0.46 -6.43
C ASP A 82 -4.49 1.36 -6.39
N ILE A 83 -3.29 0.78 -6.53
CA ILE A 83 -2.02 1.52 -6.60
C ILE A 83 -2.00 2.48 -7.81
N ARG A 84 -2.54 2.05 -8.96
CA ARG A 84 -2.62 2.93 -10.13
C ARG A 84 -3.57 4.09 -9.89
N VAL A 85 -4.74 3.84 -9.28
CA VAL A 85 -5.69 4.92 -8.96
C VAL A 85 -5.04 5.95 -8.03
N LEU A 86 -4.30 5.49 -7.03
CA LEU A 86 -3.54 6.34 -6.11
C LEU A 86 -2.56 7.27 -6.86
N PHE A 87 -1.69 6.71 -7.70
CA PHE A 87 -0.69 7.47 -8.47
C PHE A 87 -1.26 8.36 -9.60
N HIS A 88 -2.56 8.28 -9.88
CA HIS A 88 -3.22 9.18 -10.83
C HIS A 88 -4.11 10.21 -10.13
N SER A 89 -4.11 10.22 -8.79
CA SER A 89 -5.07 11.01 -8.00
C SER A 89 -4.74 12.50 -7.93
N ASP A 90 -3.48 12.89 -8.09
CA ASP A 90 -3.01 14.28 -8.08
C ASP A 90 -2.72 14.85 -9.48
N GLY A 91 -2.86 14.03 -10.52
CA GLY A 91 -2.82 14.43 -11.93
C GLY A 91 -1.52 14.16 -12.67
N SER A 92 -0.47 13.62 -12.03
CA SER A 92 0.76 13.25 -12.75
C SER A 92 1.43 11.98 -12.24
N PHE A 93 1.34 10.89 -13.02
CA PHE A 93 2.13 9.67 -12.79
C PHE A 93 3.59 9.86 -13.22
N ASP A 94 4.43 10.34 -12.31
CA ASP A 94 5.77 10.81 -12.58
C ASP A 94 6.83 9.69 -12.63
N ALA A 95 8.11 10.04 -12.78
CA ALA A 95 9.18 9.05 -12.87
C ALA A 95 9.45 8.31 -11.55
N VAL A 96 9.25 8.98 -10.41
CA VAL A 96 9.41 8.41 -9.06
C VAL A 96 8.32 7.39 -8.81
N GLU A 97 7.06 7.75 -9.06
CA GLU A 97 5.93 6.84 -8.86
C GLU A 97 5.97 5.63 -9.82
N LYS A 98 6.44 5.81 -11.05
CA LYS A 98 6.71 4.69 -11.98
C LYS A 98 7.78 3.74 -11.44
N GLY A 99 8.82 4.30 -10.83
CA GLY A 99 9.85 3.54 -10.13
C GLY A 99 9.26 2.72 -8.99
N MET A 100 8.45 3.36 -8.13
CA MET A 100 7.77 2.71 -7.02
C MET A 100 6.80 1.62 -7.48
N TYR A 101 5.99 1.88 -8.52
CA TYR A 101 5.09 0.88 -9.09
C TYR A 101 5.85 -0.35 -9.59
N THR A 102 6.98 -0.14 -10.25
CA THR A 102 7.84 -1.22 -10.75
C THR A 102 8.45 -2.03 -9.60
N PHE A 103 8.86 -1.35 -8.52
CA PHE A 103 9.36 -2.00 -7.31
C PHE A 103 8.28 -2.86 -6.63
N LEU A 104 7.11 -2.28 -6.36
CA LEU A 104 5.98 -2.98 -5.74
C LEU A 104 5.52 -4.18 -6.57
N LYS A 105 5.50 -4.05 -7.90
CA LYS A 105 5.17 -5.18 -8.78
C LYS A 105 6.11 -6.36 -8.60
N ARG A 106 7.41 -6.13 -8.47
CA ARG A 106 8.39 -7.19 -8.21
C ARG A 106 8.27 -7.78 -6.80
N LEU A 107 7.74 -7.01 -5.85
CA LEU A 107 7.50 -7.46 -4.48
C LEU A 107 6.35 -8.47 -4.39
N PHE A 108 5.41 -8.38 -5.33
CA PHE A 108 4.20 -9.21 -5.38
C PHE A 108 4.37 -10.50 -6.21
N GLU A 109 5.49 -10.62 -6.95
CA GLU A 109 5.89 -11.81 -7.74
C GLU A 109 6.61 -12.85 -6.85
#